data_AF-V5KV90-F1
#
_entry.id   AF-V5KV90-F1
#
_cell.length_a   1.000
_cell.length_b   1.000
_cell.length_c   1.000
_cell.angle_alpha   90.00
_cell.angle_beta   90.00
_cell.angle_gamma   90.00
#
_symmetry.space_group_name_H-M   'P 1'
#
loop_
_entity.id
_entity.type
_entity.pdbx_description
1 polymer ?
#
loop_
_entity_poly.entity_id
_entity_poly.type
_entity_poly.pdbx_seq_one_letter_code
_entity_poly.pdbx_strand_id
1 'polypeptide(L)'
;VGGPSVSASPEYYPQADLLHCGEVGDATLRLFEHIDSSVERPATQLVFRTVERLKLTEFPCPAYHLARVSRYMLGSVQFSSGCPFTCEFCDIPALYGRNPRVKTPAQILTELDQLLEGG
;
A
#
# COMPACT_ATOMS: atom_id res chain seq x y z
N VAL A 1 -7.04 9.80 -0.89
CA VAL A 1 -7.19 8.53 -1.64
C VAL A 1 -5.82 8.04 -2.09
N GLY A 2 -5.66 6.75 -2.36
CA GLY A 2 -4.39 6.17 -2.80
C GLY A 2 -4.57 4.84 -3.53
N GLY A 3 -3.49 4.08 -3.67
CA GLY A 3 -3.48 2.78 -4.34
C GLY A 3 -2.99 2.84 -5.80
N PRO A 4 -3.02 1.70 -6.51
CA PRO A 4 -2.39 1.56 -7.83
C PRO A 4 -2.95 2.54 -8.86
N SER A 5 -4.28 2.72 -8.90
CA SER A 5 -4.92 3.63 -9.86
C SER A 5 -4.54 5.10 -9.63
N VAL A 6 -4.57 5.57 -8.38
CA VAL A 6 -4.15 6.93 -8.02
C VAL A 6 -2.65 7.14 -8.28
N SER A 7 -1.85 6.10 -8.07
CA SER A 7 -0.40 6.15 -8.31
C SER A 7 -0.06 6.23 -9.79
N ALA A 8 -0.83 5.54 -10.65
CA ALA A 8 -0.64 5.53 -12.10
C ALA A 8 -1.16 6.82 -12.76
N SER A 9 -2.28 7.35 -12.30
CA SER A 9 -2.96 8.49 -12.93
C SER A 9 -3.64 9.40 -11.89
N PRO A 10 -2.85 10.14 -11.09
CA PRO A 10 -3.37 11.02 -10.03
C PRO A 10 -4.30 12.13 -10.55
N GLU A 11 -4.10 12.57 -11.80
CA GLU A 11 -4.90 13.59 -12.47
C GLU A 11 -6.38 13.22 -12.63
N TYR A 12 -6.74 11.93 -12.58
CA TYR A 12 -8.14 11.50 -12.59
C TYR A 12 -8.86 11.66 -11.25
N TYR A 13 -8.16 12.13 -10.21
CA TYR A 13 -8.70 12.31 -8.87
C TYR A 13 -8.70 13.78 -8.42
N PRO A 14 -9.21 14.76 -9.21
CA PRO A 14 -9.11 16.18 -8.89
C PRO A 14 -9.97 16.60 -7.67
N GLN A 15 -10.94 15.77 -7.28
CA GLN A 15 -11.86 16.07 -6.18
C GLN A 15 -11.32 15.67 -4.81
N ALA A 16 -10.28 14.84 -4.74
CA ALA A 16 -9.70 14.42 -3.48
C ALA A 16 -8.74 15.50 -2.95
N ASP A 17 -8.79 15.80 -1.66
CA ASP A 17 -7.91 16.82 -1.08
C ASP A 17 -6.47 16.29 -0.88
N LEU A 18 -6.33 15.00 -0.56
CA LEU A 18 -5.05 14.35 -0.31
C LEU A 18 -4.91 13.11 -1.21
N LEU A 19 -3.84 13.04 -1.99
CA LEU A 19 -3.46 11.88 -2.79
C LEU A 19 -2.21 11.23 -2.18
N HIS A 20 -2.22 9.91 -2.05
CA HIS A 20 -1.04 9.10 -1.75
C HIS A 20 -0.68 8.27 -2.98
N CYS A 21 0.51 8.50 -3.51
CA CYS A 21 1.01 7.89 -4.74
C CYS A 21 2.27 7.08 -4.44
N GLY A 22 2.24 5.79 -4.77
CA GLY A 22 3.31 4.85 -4.51
C GLY A 22 2.97 3.86 -3.40
N GLU A 23 3.87 2.90 -3.19
CA GLU A 23 3.74 1.92 -2.11
C GLU A 23 4.04 2.56 -0.74
N VAL A 24 3.77 1.83 0.34
CA VAL A 24 4.16 2.21 1.70
C VAL A 24 5.65 2.56 1.79
N GLY A 25 5.94 3.67 2.45
CA GLY A 25 7.25 4.31 2.49
C GLY A 25 7.21 5.69 3.13
N ASP A 26 8.23 6.50 2.89
CA ASP A 26 8.39 7.86 3.41
C ASP A 26 7.14 8.75 3.27
N ALA A 27 6.49 8.74 2.12
CA ALA A 27 5.28 9.52 1.87
C ALA A 27 4.09 9.11 2.74
N THR A 28 4.06 7.86 3.21
CA THR A 28 3.02 7.35 4.11
C THR A 28 3.18 7.97 5.50
N LEU A 29 4.42 8.07 5.97
CA LEU A 29 4.73 8.72 7.25
C LEU A 29 4.40 10.21 7.19
N ARG A 30 4.83 10.91 6.13
CA ARG A 30 4.50 12.33 5.94
C ARG A 30 2.99 12.58 5.85
N LEU A 31 2.22 11.64 5.28
CA LEU A 31 0.76 11.74 5.26
C LEU A 31 0.18 11.64 6.67
N PHE A 32 0.66 10.69 7.48
CA PHE A 32 0.22 10.56 8.87
C PHE A 32 0.63 11.78 9.70
N GLU A 33 1.87 12.25 9.59
CA GLU A 33 2.34 13.48 10.24
C GLU A 33 1.46 14.70 9.87
N HIS A 34 1.07 14.81 8.60
CA HIS A 34 0.16 15.86 8.17
C HIS A 34 -1.21 15.75 8.85
N ILE A 35 -1.81 14.57 8.87
CA ILE A 35 -3.13 14.32 9.47
C ILE A 35 -3.09 14.52 11.00
N ASP A 36 -1.99 14.12 11.66
CA ASP A 36 -1.78 14.32 13.09
C ASP A 36 -1.62 15.82 13.42
N SER A 37 -1.05 16.61 12.49
CA SER A 37 -0.88 18.06 12.67
C SER A 37 -2.15 18.86 12.42
N SER A 38 -2.99 18.44 11.48
CA SER A 38 -4.24 19.11 11.12
C SER A 38 -5.16 18.20 10.31
N VAL A 39 -6.46 18.33 10.59
CA VAL A 39 -7.53 17.71 9.80
C VAL A 39 -8.30 18.74 8.98
N GLU A 40 -7.83 19.99 8.94
CA GLU A 40 -8.43 21.02 8.10
C GLU A 40 -8.26 20.69 6.62
N ARG A 41 -9.28 21.04 5.83
CA ARG A 41 -9.22 20.85 4.38
C ARG A 41 -8.16 21.79 3.80
N PRO A 42 -7.14 21.28 3.08
CA PRO A 42 -6.13 22.12 2.47
C PRO A 42 -6.74 22.99 1.37
N ALA A 43 -6.21 24.20 1.18
CA ALA A 43 -6.67 25.12 0.14
C ALA A 43 -6.41 24.60 -1.29
N THR A 44 -5.43 23.70 -1.43
CA THR A 44 -5.07 23.04 -2.69
C THR A 44 -4.82 21.56 -2.43
N GLN A 45 -5.06 20.72 -3.44
CA GLN A 45 -4.78 19.29 -3.33
C GLN A 45 -3.31 19.04 -2.98
N LEU A 46 -3.06 18.16 -2.01
CA LEU A 46 -1.73 17.72 -1.61
C LEU A 46 -1.46 16.32 -2.15
N VAL A 47 -0.30 16.13 -2.78
CA VAL A 47 0.12 14.85 -3.36
C VAL A 47 1.36 14.35 -2.63
N PHE A 48 1.22 13.26 -1.88
CA PHE A 48 2.30 12.59 -1.17
C PHE A 48 2.83 11.47 -2.08
N ARG A 49 4.04 11.64 -2.62
CA ARG A 49 4.68 10.67 -3.52
C ARG A 49 5.78 9.92 -2.79
N THR A 50 5.70 8.58 -2.75
CA THR A 50 6.74 7.74 -2.16
C THR A 50 8.02 7.82 -2.98
N VAL A 51 9.12 8.18 -2.33
CA VAL A 51 10.46 8.14 -2.91
C VAL A 51 11.21 6.93 -2.37
N GLU A 52 11.21 6.78 -1.05
CA GLU A 52 11.82 5.66 -0.35
C GLU A 52 10.75 4.68 0.13
N ARG A 53 10.74 3.49 -0.48
CA ARG A 53 9.81 2.43 -0.12
C ARG A 53 10.31 1.72 1.14
N LEU A 54 9.38 1.43 2.05
CA LEU A 54 9.65 0.60 3.22
C LEU A 54 9.98 -0.84 2.77
N LYS A 55 10.87 -1.55 3.48
CA LYS A 55 11.12 -2.96 3.16
C LYS A 55 9.89 -3.78 3.54
N LEU A 56 9.54 -4.78 2.73
CA LEU A 56 8.41 -5.68 3.04
C LEU A 56 8.58 -6.42 4.37
N THR A 57 9.81 -6.67 4.79
CA THR A 57 10.13 -7.26 6.10
C THR A 57 9.81 -6.35 7.28
N GLU A 58 9.64 -5.05 7.03
CA GLU A 58 9.29 -4.04 8.03
C GLU A 58 7.81 -3.65 7.96
N PHE A 59 7.04 -4.25 7.04
CA PHE A 59 5.60 -4.03 7.01
C PHE A 59 4.96 -4.64 8.26
N PRO A 60 4.04 -3.92 8.93
CA PRO A 60 3.25 -4.51 9.99
C PRO A 60 2.37 -5.63 9.43
N CYS A 61 2.02 -6.59 10.28
CA CYS A 61 0.95 -7.53 9.95
C CYS A 61 -0.32 -6.73 9.65
N PRO A 62 -1.03 -6.99 8.53
CA PRO A 62 -2.33 -6.38 8.31
C PRO A 62 -3.24 -6.62 9.53
N ALA A 63 -4.06 -5.63 9.87
CA ALA A 63 -4.93 -5.70 11.05
C ALA A 63 -6.14 -6.63 10.81
N TYR A 64 -5.91 -7.92 10.52
CA TYR A 64 -6.95 -8.90 10.23
C TYR A 64 -7.99 -9.02 11.34
N HIS A 65 -7.60 -8.80 12.60
CA HIS A 65 -8.50 -8.75 13.75
C HIS A 65 -9.59 -7.65 13.67
N LEU A 66 -9.39 -6.61 12.85
CA LEU A 66 -10.40 -5.59 12.59
C LEU A 66 -11.33 -5.97 11.42
N ALA A 67 -10.93 -6.93 10.59
CA ALA A 67 -11.72 -7.42 9.48
C ALA A 67 -12.65 -8.56 9.94
N ARG A 68 -13.88 -8.58 9.42
CA ARG A 68 -14.79 -9.73 9.54
C ARG A 68 -14.47 -10.72 8.42
N VAL A 69 -13.39 -11.48 8.56
CA VAL A 69 -12.79 -12.32 7.48
C VAL A 69 -13.83 -13.22 6.80
N SER A 70 -14.68 -13.89 7.59
CA SER A 70 -15.80 -14.71 7.10
C SER A 70 -16.82 -14.02 6.18
N ARG A 71 -16.80 -12.68 6.06
CA ARG A 71 -17.66 -11.93 5.13
C ARG A 71 -17.02 -11.72 3.74
N TYR A 72 -15.76 -12.10 3.56
CA TYR A 72 -15.05 -11.96 2.31
C TYR A 72 -15.00 -13.30 1.57
N MET A 73 -15.05 -13.25 0.23
CA MET A 73 -14.99 -14.46 -0.60
C MET A 73 -13.62 -15.16 -0.50
N LEU A 74 -12.54 -14.38 -0.39
CA LEU A 74 -11.16 -14.85 -0.40
C LEU A 74 -10.32 -14.00 0.55
N GLY A 75 -9.45 -14.64 1.32
CA GLY A 75 -8.33 -14.00 2.01
C GLY A 75 -7.14 -13.84 1.07
N SER A 76 -6.43 -12.72 1.16
CA SER A 76 -5.25 -12.44 0.34
C SER A 76 -4.05 -12.11 1.21
N VAL A 77 -2.91 -12.74 0.94
CA VAL A 77 -1.62 -12.41 1.55
C VAL A 77 -0.68 -11.90 0.47
N GLN A 78 -0.04 -10.75 0.73
CA GLN A 78 1.02 -10.25 -0.14
C GLN A 78 2.36 -10.83 0.28
N PHE A 79 2.87 -11.78 -0.51
CA PHE A 79 4.21 -12.37 -0.31
C PHE A 79 5.34 -11.46 -0.80
N SER A 80 5.16 -10.84 -1.96
CA SER A 80 6.18 -10.06 -2.65
C SER A 80 5.61 -8.79 -3.28
N SER A 81 6.52 -7.88 -3.66
CA SER A 81 6.21 -6.66 -4.37
C SER A 81 7.35 -6.29 -5.33
N GLY A 82 6.99 -5.82 -6.52
CA GLY A 82 7.92 -5.56 -7.64
C GLY A 82 8.09 -6.77 -8.57
N CYS A 83 8.57 -6.51 -9.79
CA CYS A 83 8.69 -7.51 -10.85
C CYS A 83 9.89 -7.20 -11.77
N PRO A 84 10.77 -8.18 -12.09
CA PRO A 84 11.98 -7.92 -12.87
C PRO A 84 11.73 -7.88 -14.39
N PHE A 85 10.55 -8.36 -14.81
CA PHE A 85 10.21 -8.43 -16.22
C PHE A 85 9.93 -7.05 -16.83
N THR A 86 9.97 -6.98 -18.16
CA THR A 86 9.78 -5.76 -18.96
C THR A 86 8.63 -5.95 -19.93
N CYS A 87 7.54 -6.56 -19.46
CA CYS A 87 6.34 -6.75 -20.26
C CYS A 87 5.76 -5.37 -20.63
N GLU A 88 5.54 -5.12 -21.91
CA GLU A 88 5.07 -3.81 -22.42
C GLU A 88 3.66 -3.43 -21.91
N PHE A 89 2.88 -4.42 -21.52
CA PHE A 89 1.50 -4.27 -21.04
C PHE A 89 1.40 -4.10 -19.51
N CYS A 90 2.50 -4.21 -18.78
CA CYS A 90 2.50 -4.37 -17.32
C CYS A 90 3.01 -3.11 -16.62
N ASP A 91 2.21 -2.58 -15.70
CA ASP A 91 2.54 -1.39 -14.89
C ASP A 91 3.28 -1.73 -13.59
N ILE A 92 3.35 -3.01 -13.22
CA ILE A 92 3.96 -3.47 -11.95
C ILE A 92 5.38 -2.94 -11.76
N PRO A 93 6.31 -3.01 -12.74
CA PRO A 93 7.66 -2.50 -12.54
C PRO A 93 7.72 -0.99 -12.34
N ALA A 94 6.79 -0.24 -12.94
CA ALA A 94 6.71 1.22 -12.80
C ALA A 94 6.14 1.60 -11.42
N LEU A 95 5.09 0.92 -10.96
CA LEU A 95 4.45 1.20 -9.68
C LEU A 95 5.28 0.70 -8.49
N TYR A 96 5.72 -0.56 -8.53
CA TYR A 96 6.29 -1.26 -7.38
C TYR A 96 7.80 -1.52 -7.46
N GLY A 97 8.41 -1.16 -8.59
CA GLY A 97 9.84 -1.31 -8.84
C GLY A 97 10.21 -2.63 -9.54
N ARG A 98 11.42 -2.64 -10.08
CA ARG A 98 11.96 -3.75 -10.88
C ARG A 98 12.56 -4.88 -10.04
N ASN A 99 12.87 -4.63 -8.78
CA ASN A 99 13.51 -5.60 -7.90
C ASN A 99 12.43 -6.19 -6.98
N PRO A 100 12.07 -7.48 -7.13
CA PRO A 100 11.16 -8.14 -6.21
C PRO A 100 11.72 -8.09 -4.80
N ARG A 101 10.92 -7.55 -3.89
CA ARG A 101 11.14 -7.63 -2.45
C ARG A 101 10.17 -8.69 -1.93
N VAL A 102 10.55 -9.40 -0.88
CA VAL A 102 9.76 -10.48 -0.30
C VAL A 102 9.66 -10.31 1.21
N LYS A 103 8.56 -10.76 1.79
CA LYS A 103 8.43 -10.97 3.23
C LYS A 103 9.22 -12.22 3.66
N THR A 104 9.51 -12.31 4.94
CA THR A 104 10.07 -13.53 5.54
C THR A 104 9.00 -14.63 5.61
N PRO A 105 9.39 -15.92 5.60
CA PRO A 105 8.43 -17.02 5.79
C PRO A 105 7.61 -16.89 7.08
N ALA A 106 8.24 -16.43 8.17
CA ALA A 106 7.56 -16.26 9.46
C ALA A 106 6.44 -15.21 9.41
N GLN A 107 6.64 -14.10 8.69
CA GLN A 107 5.57 -13.11 8.46
C GLN A 107 4.39 -13.73 7.69
N ILE A 108 4.66 -14.52 6.66
CA ILE A 108 3.60 -15.17 5.87
C ILE A 108 2.81 -16.18 6.70
N LEU A 109 3.48 -17.01 7.49
CA LEU A 109 2.82 -17.96 8.38
C LEU A 109 1.93 -17.23 9.39
N THR A 110 2.45 -16.16 9.99
CA THR A 110 1.68 -15.33 10.94
C THR A 110 0.43 -14.73 10.29
N GLU A 111 0.53 -14.20 9.06
CA GLU A 111 -0.62 -13.65 8.34
C GLU A 111 -1.66 -14.72 7.98
N LEU A 112 -1.22 -15.92 7.60
CA LEU A 112 -2.10 -17.05 7.30
C LEU A 112 -2.82 -17.55 8.56
N ASP A 113 -2.11 -17.67 9.69
CA ASP A 113 -2.69 -18.08 10.97
C ASP A 113 -3.78 -17.09 11.40
N GLN A 114 -3.54 -15.78 11.28
CA GLN A 114 -4.54 -14.75 11.62
C GLN A 114 -5.77 -14.77 10.69
N LEU A 115 -5.58 -15.06 9.41
CA LEU A 115 -6.70 -15.24 8.48
C LEU A 115 -7.55 -16.46 8.84
N LEU A 116 -6.91 -17.58 9.20
CA LEU A 116 -7.60 -18.79 9.65
C LEU A 116 -8.36 -18.58 10.97
N GLU A 117 -7.78 -17.86 11.93
CA GLU A 117 -8.44 -17.50 13.19
C GLU A 117 -9.65 -16.56 12.97
N GLY A 118 -9.60 -15.71 11.94
CA GLY A 118 -10.66 -14.76 11.60
C GLY A 118 -11.91 -15.37 10.96
N GLY A 119 -11.85 -16.63 10.51
CA GLY A 119 -12.99 -17.41 9.98
C GLY A 119 -12.89 -17.76 8.50
#